data_AF-A0A970C5G0-F1
#
_entry.id   AF-A0A970C5G0-F1
#
_cell.length_a   1.000
_cell.length_b   1.000
_cell.length_c   1.000
_cell.angle_alpha   90.00
_cell.angle_beta   90.00
_cell.angle_gamma   90.00
#
_symmetry.space_group_name_H-M   'P 1'
#
loop_
_entity.id
_entity.type
_entity.pdbx_description
1 polymer ?
#
loop_
_entity_poly.entity_id
_entity_poly.type
_entity_poly.pdbx_seq_one_letter_code
_entity_poly.pdbx_strand_id
1 'polypeptide(L)'
;TWDWDRYRILVVEAHRRENWGQPLENICRAVAEIAASHPDIAVIFPVHLNPKVQEPVRRILGNSPRVHLLEPLSYADFANLMARAHLIISDSGGIQEEAPSLGRPVLVLRDVTERPEAVAAGTVKVVGTEADKVVAAAEELLTDNKAYNKMAQATNPYGDGEAARRIVDGLKYHLGLSQKPAQEW
;
A
#
# COMPACT_ATOMS: atom_id res chain seq x y z
N THR A 1 -15.25 -3.17 -22.12
CA THR A 1 -14.58 -3.89 -21.03
C THR A 1 -13.13 -3.45 -21.02
N TRP A 2 -12.58 -3.10 -19.85
CA TRP A 2 -11.18 -2.67 -19.73
C TRP A 2 -10.26 -3.88 -19.89
N ASP A 3 -9.27 -3.76 -20.76
CA ASP A 3 -8.20 -4.75 -20.92
C ASP A 3 -7.11 -4.45 -19.88
N TRP A 4 -7.34 -4.90 -18.65
CA TRP A 4 -6.47 -4.63 -17.50
C TRP A 4 -5.09 -5.27 -17.63
N ASP A 5 -4.95 -6.32 -18.45
CA ASP A 5 -3.69 -7.03 -18.64
C ASP A 5 -2.62 -6.18 -19.38
N ARG A 6 -3.05 -5.07 -19.99
CA ARG A 6 -2.15 -4.09 -20.62
C ARG A 6 -1.56 -3.06 -19.66
N TYR A 7 -2.05 -3.00 -18.43
CA TYR A 7 -1.68 -1.95 -17.49
C TYR A 7 -0.99 -2.52 -16.26
N ARG A 8 0.09 -1.84 -15.85
CA ARG A 8 0.60 -1.95 -14.49
C ARG A 8 -0.39 -1.24 -13.56
N ILE A 9 -0.84 -1.92 -12.51
CA ILE A 9 -1.85 -1.36 -11.60
C ILE A 9 -1.17 -0.60 -10.46
N LEU A 10 -1.52 0.67 -10.30
CA LEU A 10 -1.16 1.49 -9.14
C LEU A 10 -2.35 1.53 -8.19
N VAL A 11 -2.21 0.94 -7.00
CA VAL A 11 -3.26 1.01 -5.98
C VAL A 11 -2.98 2.19 -5.05
N VAL A 12 -4.00 3.01 -4.80
CA VAL A 12 -3.91 4.13 -3.88
C VAL A 12 -4.94 3.96 -2.77
N GLU A 13 -4.52 4.15 -1.53
CA GLU A 13 -5.41 4.21 -0.38
C GLU A 13 -4.95 5.34 0.56
N ALA A 14 -5.77 6.37 0.73
CA ALA A 14 -5.48 7.44 1.68
C ALA A 14 -6.74 7.80 2.47
N HIS A 15 -6.66 7.70 3.78
CA HIS A 15 -7.80 7.94 4.66
C HIS A 15 -7.46 8.54 6.03
N ARG A 16 -6.16 8.61 6.38
CA ARG A 16 -5.70 9.10 7.67
C ARG A 16 -6.08 10.56 7.90
N ARG A 17 -6.38 10.91 9.15
CA ARG A 17 -6.85 12.26 9.51
C ARG A 17 -5.77 13.32 9.32
N GLU A 18 -4.53 12.95 9.60
CA GLU A 18 -3.36 13.80 9.39
C GLU A 18 -3.18 14.19 7.92
N ASN A 19 -3.72 13.40 6.98
CA ASN A 19 -3.63 13.68 5.55
C ASN A 19 -4.77 14.57 5.03
N TRP A 20 -5.78 14.91 5.83
CA TRP A 20 -6.91 15.72 5.34
C TRP A 20 -6.49 17.15 4.97
N GLY A 21 -7.11 17.71 3.93
CA GLY A 21 -6.79 19.04 3.42
C GLY A 21 -5.62 19.00 2.44
N GLN A 22 -4.66 19.92 2.61
CA GLN A 22 -3.53 20.09 1.69
C GLN A 22 -2.73 18.81 1.42
N PRO A 23 -2.41 17.95 2.41
CA PRO A 23 -1.65 16.72 2.14
C PRO A 23 -2.38 15.78 1.16
N LEU A 24 -3.70 15.58 1.33
CA LEU A 24 -4.49 14.77 0.41
C LEU A 24 -4.58 15.40 -0.98
N GLU A 25 -4.67 16.73 -1.08
CA GLU A 25 -4.60 17.40 -2.38
C GLU A 25 -3.24 17.19 -3.07
N ASN A 26 -2.14 17.22 -2.32
CA ASN A 26 -0.80 16.92 -2.84
C ASN A 26 -0.70 15.47 -3.32
N ILE A 27 -1.22 14.51 -2.54
CA ILE A 27 -1.30 13.10 -2.92
C ILE A 27 -2.08 12.95 -4.24
N CYS A 28 -3.26 13.58 -4.35
CA CYS A 28 -4.07 13.53 -5.57
C CYS A 28 -3.32 14.13 -6.77
N ARG A 29 -2.58 15.23 -6.60
CA ARG A 29 -1.77 15.81 -7.68
C ARG A 29 -0.65 14.87 -8.12
N ALA A 30 0.06 14.25 -7.18
CA ALA A 30 1.09 13.26 -7.48
C ALA A 30 0.51 12.07 -8.26
N VAL A 31 -0.63 11.55 -7.83
CA VAL A 31 -1.32 10.44 -8.52
C VAL A 31 -1.73 10.83 -9.94
N ALA A 32 -2.25 12.04 -10.14
CA ALA A 32 -2.59 12.55 -11.47
C ALA A 32 -1.36 12.63 -12.39
N GLU A 33 -0.24 13.13 -11.85
CA GLU A 33 1.01 13.27 -12.59
C GLU A 33 1.63 11.92 -12.96
N ILE A 34 1.64 10.96 -12.04
CA ILE A 34 2.11 9.59 -12.30
C ILE A 34 1.27 8.95 -13.41
N ALA A 35 -0.06 9.04 -13.32
CA ALA A 35 -0.97 8.47 -14.33
C ALA A 35 -0.81 9.15 -15.70
N ALA A 36 -0.52 10.44 -15.74
CA ALA A 36 -0.27 11.19 -16.97
C ALA A 36 1.09 10.84 -17.61
N SER A 37 2.13 10.66 -16.79
CA SER A 37 3.51 10.42 -17.22
C SER A 37 3.76 8.98 -17.66
N HIS A 38 2.97 8.03 -17.17
CA HIS A 38 3.08 6.59 -17.50
C HIS A 38 1.81 6.09 -18.20
N PRO A 39 1.78 6.06 -19.55
CA PRO A 39 0.60 5.63 -20.31
C PRO A 39 0.18 4.18 -20.06
N ASP A 40 1.08 3.35 -19.57
CA ASP A 40 0.89 1.94 -19.23
C ASP A 40 0.50 1.71 -17.76
N ILE A 41 0.24 2.78 -17.00
CA ILE A 41 -0.29 2.71 -15.63
C ILE A 41 -1.79 2.99 -15.61
N ALA A 42 -2.52 2.16 -14.86
CA ALA A 42 -3.89 2.45 -14.44
C ALA A 42 -3.96 2.53 -12.91
N VAL A 43 -4.61 3.58 -12.41
CA VAL A 43 -4.75 3.84 -10.98
C VAL A 43 -6.10 3.33 -10.49
N ILE A 44 -6.10 2.58 -9.39
CA ILE A 44 -7.32 2.16 -8.69
C ILE A 44 -7.28 2.76 -7.29
N PHE A 45 -8.25 3.62 -6.98
CA PHE A 45 -8.36 4.30 -5.70
C PHE A 45 -9.76 4.08 -5.09
N PRO A 46 -9.92 3.11 -4.18
CA PRO A 46 -11.12 2.98 -3.35
C PRO A 46 -11.21 4.17 -2.38
N VAL A 47 -12.17 5.08 -2.64
CA VAL A 47 -12.23 6.36 -1.94
C VAL A 47 -13.00 6.21 -0.63
N HIS A 48 -12.36 6.56 0.48
CA HIS A 48 -12.99 6.53 1.81
C HIS A 48 -14.28 7.38 1.86
N LEU A 49 -15.32 6.94 2.58
CA LEU A 49 -16.66 7.58 2.56
C LEU A 49 -16.72 8.99 3.16
N ASN A 50 -15.69 9.40 3.90
CA ASN A 50 -15.67 10.71 4.55
C ASN A 50 -15.68 11.82 3.49
N PRO A 51 -16.61 12.80 3.56
CA PRO A 51 -16.67 13.92 2.63
C PRO A 51 -15.37 14.71 2.51
N LYS A 52 -14.59 14.81 3.59
CA LYS A 52 -13.26 15.47 3.59
C LYS A 52 -12.22 14.75 2.75
N VAL A 53 -12.47 13.50 2.38
CA VAL A 53 -11.65 12.71 1.46
C VAL A 53 -12.30 12.68 0.07
N GLN A 54 -13.61 12.42 0.02
CA GLN A 54 -14.36 12.32 -1.25
C GLN A 54 -14.27 13.59 -2.10
N GLU A 55 -14.46 14.77 -1.50
CA GLU A 55 -14.48 16.04 -2.24
C GLU A 55 -13.16 16.31 -2.98
N PRO A 56 -11.99 16.37 -2.32
CA PRO A 56 -10.75 16.70 -3.01
C PRO A 56 -10.33 15.61 -3.99
N VAL A 57 -10.54 14.33 -3.64
CA VAL A 57 -10.22 13.20 -4.54
C VAL A 57 -11.04 13.30 -5.83
N ARG A 58 -12.36 13.45 -5.74
CA ARG A 58 -13.21 13.53 -6.95
C ARG A 58 -12.99 14.82 -7.72
N ARG A 59 -12.78 15.96 -7.04
CA ARG A 59 -12.50 17.24 -7.71
C ARG A 59 -11.21 17.21 -8.52
N ILE A 60 -10.15 16.59 -7.99
CA ILE A 60 -8.82 16.58 -8.63
C ILE A 60 -8.69 15.42 -9.62
N LEU A 61 -9.10 14.21 -9.24
CA LEU A 61 -8.86 13.00 -10.01
C LEU A 61 -10.06 12.56 -10.87
N GLY A 62 -11.26 13.10 -10.66
CA GLY A 62 -12.50 12.59 -11.27
C GLY A 62 -12.53 12.62 -12.80
N ASN A 63 -11.73 13.48 -13.44
CA ASN A 63 -11.61 13.56 -14.90
C ASN A 63 -10.26 13.03 -15.42
N SER A 64 -9.45 12.42 -14.57
CA SER A 64 -8.13 11.90 -14.97
C SER A 64 -8.28 10.58 -15.74
N PRO A 65 -7.77 10.49 -16.98
CA PRO A 65 -7.79 9.24 -17.74
C PRO A 65 -7.06 8.12 -16.98
N ARG A 66 -7.60 6.91 -17.00
CA ARG A 66 -7.04 5.72 -16.32
C ARG A 66 -6.96 5.82 -14.79
N VAL A 67 -7.61 6.83 -14.18
CA VAL A 67 -7.80 6.88 -12.73
C VAL A 67 -9.22 6.42 -12.40
N HIS A 68 -9.31 5.32 -11.67
CA HIS A 68 -10.56 4.66 -11.33
C HIS A 68 -10.86 4.87 -9.85
N LEU A 69 -11.77 5.81 -9.59
CA LEU A 69 -12.28 6.09 -8.25
C LEU A 69 -13.42 5.12 -7.95
N LEU A 70 -13.20 4.21 -7.00
CA LEU A 70 -14.18 3.20 -6.59
C LEU A 70 -14.77 3.55 -5.24
N GLU A 71 -15.93 2.98 -4.94
CA GLU A 71 -16.41 2.89 -3.55
C GLU A 71 -15.49 1.95 -2.74
N PRO A 72 -15.46 2.08 -1.40
CA PRO A 72 -14.66 1.19 -0.55
C PRO A 72 -14.96 -0.28 -0.83
N LEU A 73 -13.88 -1.07 -0.90
CA LEU A 73 -13.96 -2.50 -1.21
C LEU A 73 -14.09 -3.33 0.06
N SER A 74 -14.64 -4.55 -0.08
CA SER A 74 -14.53 -5.56 0.97
C SER A 74 -13.06 -5.96 1.14
N TYR A 75 -12.70 -6.53 2.31
CA TYR A 75 -11.33 -6.99 2.55
C TYR A 75 -10.87 -8.00 1.49
N ALA A 76 -11.72 -8.97 1.13
CA ALA A 76 -11.37 -9.97 0.13
C ALA A 76 -11.11 -9.35 -1.24
N ASP A 77 -11.93 -8.39 -1.67
CA ASP A 77 -11.74 -7.71 -2.95
C ASP A 77 -10.48 -6.85 -2.93
N PHE A 78 -10.21 -6.15 -1.82
CA PHE A 78 -9.03 -5.31 -1.67
C PHE A 78 -7.74 -6.14 -1.62
N ALA A 79 -7.73 -7.28 -0.92
CA ALA A 79 -6.60 -8.21 -0.90
C ALA A 79 -6.29 -8.75 -2.31
N ASN A 80 -7.32 -9.09 -3.10
CA ASN A 80 -7.14 -9.48 -4.50
C ASN A 80 -6.63 -8.33 -5.37
N LEU A 81 -7.07 -7.10 -5.12
CA LEU A 81 -6.56 -5.91 -5.80
C LEU A 81 -5.08 -5.68 -5.48
N MET A 82 -4.69 -5.76 -4.20
CA MET A 82 -3.28 -5.68 -3.79
C MET A 82 -2.44 -6.77 -4.46
N ALA A 83 -2.93 -8.01 -4.52
CA ALA A 83 -2.22 -9.12 -5.17
C ALA A 83 -1.97 -8.86 -6.66
N ARG A 84 -2.76 -8.02 -7.33
CA ARG A 84 -2.56 -7.61 -8.73
C ARG A 84 -1.81 -6.29 -8.90
N ALA A 85 -1.59 -5.54 -7.82
CA ALA A 85 -0.90 -4.27 -7.85
C ALA A 85 0.53 -4.46 -8.38
N HIS A 86 1.02 -3.51 -9.17
CA HIS A 86 2.44 -3.37 -9.43
C HIS A 86 3.10 -2.59 -8.29
N LEU A 87 2.48 -1.48 -7.87
CA LEU A 87 2.93 -0.59 -6.80
C LEU A 87 1.73 -0.16 -5.96
N ILE A 88 1.93 0.05 -4.66
CA ILE A 88 0.90 0.55 -3.74
C ILE A 88 1.39 1.86 -3.11
N ILE A 89 0.51 2.85 -3.04
CA ILE A 89 0.72 4.12 -2.34
C ILE A 89 -0.33 4.22 -1.23
N SER A 90 0.07 4.19 0.03
CA SER A 90 -0.90 4.12 1.14
C SER A 90 -0.48 4.80 2.44
N ASP A 91 -1.45 5.28 3.22
CA ASP A 91 -1.28 5.72 4.62
C ASP A 91 -1.77 4.70 5.67
N SER A 92 -2.15 3.49 5.22
CA SER A 92 -2.61 2.40 6.06
C SER A 92 -1.45 1.68 6.75
N GLY A 93 -1.66 1.33 8.03
CA GLY A 93 -0.73 0.51 8.79
C GLY A 93 -0.79 -0.96 8.35
N GLY A 94 -2.00 -1.49 8.14
CA GLY A 94 -2.19 -2.88 7.73
C GLY A 94 -1.57 -3.19 6.37
N ILE A 95 -1.67 -2.27 5.41
CA ILE A 95 -1.03 -2.46 4.09
C ILE A 95 0.50 -2.56 4.20
N GLN A 96 1.13 -1.84 5.12
CA GLN A 96 2.58 -1.96 5.34
C GLN A 96 2.98 -3.35 5.84
N GLU A 97 2.07 -4.09 6.47
CA GLU A 97 2.28 -5.47 6.93
C GLU A 97 1.88 -6.50 5.87
N GLU A 98 0.79 -6.26 5.15
CA GLU A 98 0.17 -7.24 4.24
C GLU A 98 0.80 -7.25 2.83
N ALA A 99 0.99 -6.08 2.23
CA ALA A 99 1.48 -5.97 0.86
C ALA A 99 2.88 -6.57 0.64
N PRO A 100 3.83 -6.49 1.60
CA PRO A 100 5.11 -7.17 1.48
C PRO A 100 5.00 -8.70 1.34
N SER A 101 4.02 -9.35 1.99
CA SER A 101 3.78 -10.79 1.81
C SER A 101 3.36 -11.16 0.38
N LEU A 102 2.84 -10.18 -0.37
CA LEU A 102 2.44 -10.32 -1.78
C LEU A 102 3.56 -9.88 -2.74
N GLY A 103 4.74 -9.52 -2.22
CA GLY A 103 5.86 -9.00 -2.99
C GLY A 103 5.55 -7.65 -3.65
N ARG A 104 4.68 -6.83 -3.04
CA ARG A 104 4.24 -5.54 -3.58
C ARG A 104 4.92 -4.40 -2.84
N PRO A 105 5.79 -3.61 -3.51
CA PRO A 105 6.38 -2.42 -2.91
C PRO A 105 5.31 -1.43 -2.45
N VAL A 106 5.55 -0.77 -1.31
CA VAL A 106 4.64 0.23 -0.73
C VAL A 106 5.36 1.56 -0.53
N LEU A 107 4.78 2.64 -1.05
CA LEU A 107 5.14 4.01 -0.70
C LEU A 107 4.20 4.52 0.40
N VAL A 108 4.76 4.84 1.56
CA VAL A 108 3.98 5.23 2.74
C VAL A 108 3.77 6.74 2.78
N LEU A 109 2.51 7.15 2.73
CA LEU A 109 2.03 8.53 2.68
C LEU A 109 1.97 9.19 4.08
N ARG A 110 3.05 9.04 4.85
CA ARG A 110 3.20 9.59 6.21
C ARG A 110 4.64 10.08 6.39
N ASP A 111 4.86 11.05 7.27
CA ASP A 111 6.23 11.48 7.60
C ASP A 111 6.93 10.53 8.57
N VAL A 112 6.15 9.79 9.36
CA VAL A 112 6.61 8.79 10.32
C VAL A 112 5.73 7.55 10.24
N THR A 113 6.29 6.39 10.62
CA THR A 113 5.55 5.13 10.67
C THR A 113 5.81 4.39 11.99
N GLU A 114 4.76 3.76 12.52
CA GLU A 114 4.82 2.77 13.61
C GLU A 114 5.30 1.38 13.14
N ARG A 115 5.80 1.28 11.90
CA ARG A 115 6.31 0.06 11.25
C ARG A 115 7.78 0.22 10.83
N PRO A 116 8.70 0.54 11.77
CA PRO A 116 10.11 0.74 11.44
C PRO A 116 10.77 -0.53 10.87
N GLU A 117 10.26 -1.71 11.21
CA GLU A 117 10.78 -2.99 10.74
C GLU A 117 10.60 -3.15 9.23
N ALA A 118 9.45 -2.75 8.67
CA ALA A 118 9.24 -2.77 7.22
C ALA A 118 10.17 -1.80 6.47
N VAL A 119 10.44 -0.63 7.06
CA VAL A 119 11.41 0.33 6.49
C VAL A 119 12.81 -0.26 6.51
N ALA A 120 13.21 -0.86 7.64
CA ALA A 120 14.52 -1.50 7.79
C ALA A 120 14.70 -2.71 6.87
N ALA A 121 13.65 -3.52 6.68
CA ALA A 121 13.63 -4.64 5.75
C ALA A 121 13.64 -4.19 4.28
N GLY A 122 13.28 -2.93 4.00
CA GLY A 122 13.19 -2.38 2.65
C GLY A 122 11.94 -2.80 1.88
N THR A 123 10.92 -3.32 2.57
CA THR A 123 9.64 -3.70 1.94
C THR A 123 8.74 -2.48 1.69
N VAL A 124 8.94 -1.40 2.46
CA VAL A 124 8.21 -0.14 2.31
C VAL A 124 9.18 1.05 2.31
N LYS A 125 8.74 2.17 1.71
CA LYS A 125 9.49 3.44 1.70
C LYS A 125 8.60 4.57 2.19
N VAL A 126 9.01 5.26 3.24
CA VAL A 126 8.31 6.43 3.79
C VAL A 126 8.61 7.65 2.92
N VAL A 127 7.57 8.26 2.34
CA VAL A 127 7.72 9.35 1.35
C VAL A 127 7.06 10.66 1.78
N GLY A 128 6.24 10.64 2.84
CA GLY A 128 5.44 11.80 3.24
C GLY A 128 4.29 12.07 2.26
N THR A 129 3.85 13.32 2.19
CA THR A 129 2.68 13.71 1.37
C THR A 129 2.98 14.81 0.36
N GLU A 130 4.21 15.29 0.30
CA GLU A 130 4.64 16.26 -0.70
C GLU A 130 4.64 15.64 -2.10
N ALA A 131 3.98 16.31 -3.05
CA ALA A 131 3.71 15.74 -4.37
C ALA A 131 4.99 15.28 -5.09
N ASP A 132 6.00 16.15 -5.15
CA ASP A 132 7.29 15.86 -5.80
C ASP A 132 8.00 14.64 -5.20
N LYS A 133 7.89 14.43 -3.88
CA LYS A 133 8.50 13.27 -3.21
C LYS A 133 7.77 11.98 -3.56
N VAL A 134 6.44 12.02 -3.59
CA VAL A 134 5.62 10.87 -3.99
C VAL A 134 5.88 10.50 -5.45
N VAL A 135 5.89 11.50 -6.35
CA VAL A 135 6.20 11.31 -7.78
C VAL A 135 7.60 10.73 -7.96
N ALA A 136 8.63 11.33 -7.36
CA ALA A 136 10.00 10.86 -7.51
C ALA A 136 10.20 9.42 -7.01
N ALA A 137 9.57 9.06 -5.88
CA ALA A 137 9.64 7.71 -5.35
C ALA A 137 8.86 6.70 -6.21
N ALA A 138 7.72 7.09 -6.77
CA ALA A 138 6.99 6.25 -7.71
C ALA A 138 7.79 6.07 -9.01
N GLU A 139 8.36 7.15 -9.55
CA GLU A 139 9.18 7.14 -10.77
C GLU A 139 10.35 6.15 -10.66
N GLU A 140 11.09 6.18 -9.54
CA GLU A 140 12.17 5.25 -9.26
C GLU A 140 11.70 3.79 -9.36
N LEU A 141 10.58 3.46 -8.72
CA LEU A 141 10.06 2.08 -8.72
C LEU A 141 9.39 1.68 -10.04
N LEU A 142 8.89 2.65 -10.81
CA LEU A 142 8.26 2.40 -12.10
C LEU A 142 9.26 2.27 -13.25
N THR A 143 10.48 2.77 -13.10
CA THR A 143 11.48 2.82 -14.17
C THR A 143 12.78 2.08 -13.87
N ASP A 144 13.15 1.89 -12.59
CA ASP A 144 14.30 1.10 -12.19
C ASP A 144 13.87 -0.28 -11.65
N ASN A 145 13.97 -1.28 -12.54
CA ASN A 145 13.69 -2.67 -12.20
C ASN A 145 14.56 -3.21 -11.05
N LYS A 146 15.77 -2.69 -10.83
CA LYS A 146 16.61 -3.13 -9.70
C LYS A 146 16.07 -2.58 -8.39
N ALA A 147 15.69 -1.30 -8.36
CA ALA A 147 15.07 -0.69 -7.19
C ALA A 147 13.74 -1.38 -6.85
N TYR A 148 12.90 -1.62 -7.86
CA TYR A 148 11.65 -2.36 -7.72
C TYR A 148 11.88 -3.76 -7.13
N ASN A 149 12.73 -4.57 -7.78
CA ASN A 149 12.95 -5.95 -7.35
C ASN A 149 13.55 -6.04 -5.96
N LYS A 150 14.42 -5.08 -5.58
CA LYS A 150 14.97 -5.02 -4.23
C LYS A 150 13.88 -4.90 -3.17
N MET A 151 12.85 -4.09 -3.41
CA MET A 151 11.71 -3.96 -2.48
C MET A 151 10.75 -5.15 -2.58
N ALA A 152 10.40 -5.57 -3.81
CA ALA A 152 9.43 -6.63 -4.06
C ALA A 152 9.89 -8.01 -3.54
N GLN A 153 11.21 -8.24 -3.50
CA GLN A 153 11.80 -9.51 -3.03
C GLN A 153 12.30 -9.43 -1.58
N ALA A 154 12.16 -8.28 -0.91
CA ALA A 154 12.53 -8.14 0.49
C ALA A 154 11.63 -9.03 1.36
N THR A 155 12.23 -9.67 2.36
CA THR A 155 11.50 -10.54 3.29
C THR A 155 10.57 -9.70 4.17
N ASN A 156 9.30 -10.09 4.26
CA ASN A 156 8.35 -9.43 5.15
C ASN A 156 8.75 -9.67 6.61
N PRO A 157 9.05 -8.62 7.40
CA PRO A 157 9.44 -8.78 8.80
C PRO A 157 8.27 -9.16 9.72
N TYR A 158 7.01 -9.07 9.28
CA TYR A 158 5.83 -9.27 10.12
C TYR A 158 5.33 -10.72 10.19
N GLY A 159 5.91 -11.63 9.40
CA GLY A 159 5.72 -13.07 9.56
C GLY A 159 5.42 -13.82 8.26
N ASP A 160 5.10 -15.10 8.44
CA ASP A 160 4.84 -16.12 7.41
C ASP A 160 3.37 -16.57 7.34
N GLY A 161 2.49 -15.95 8.12
CA GLY A 161 1.09 -16.38 8.24
C GLY A 161 0.83 -17.48 9.27
N GLU A 162 1.84 -17.93 10.02
CA GLU A 162 1.69 -18.95 11.08
C GLU A 162 1.50 -18.33 12.48
N ALA A 163 1.31 -17.00 12.57
CA ALA A 163 1.19 -16.27 13.83
C ALA A 163 0.07 -16.80 14.72
N ALA A 164 -1.12 -17.07 14.17
CA ALA A 164 -2.25 -17.60 14.94
C ALA A 164 -1.93 -18.96 15.58
N ARG A 165 -1.28 -19.86 14.83
CA ARG A 165 -0.83 -21.16 15.37
C ARG A 165 0.19 -20.96 16.49
N ARG A 166 1.21 -20.10 16.28
CA ARG A 166 2.23 -19.80 17.31
C ARG A 166 1.62 -19.22 18.59
N ILE A 167 0.64 -18.32 18.47
CA ILE A 167 -0.08 -17.76 19.62
C ILE A 167 -0.81 -18.87 20.38
N VAL A 168 -1.57 -19.73 19.69
CA VAL A 168 -2.27 -20.85 20.32
C VAL A 168 -1.30 -21.82 21.00
N ASP A 169 -0.18 -22.15 20.36
CA ASP A 169 0.84 -23.02 20.94
C ASP A 169 1.49 -22.38 22.18
N GLY A 170 1.74 -21.07 22.15
CA GLY A 170 2.25 -20.31 23.30
C GLY A 170 1.29 -20.31 24.49
N LEU A 171 -0.01 -20.14 24.23
CA LEU A 171 -1.04 -20.23 25.28
C LEU A 171 -1.13 -21.64 25.86
N LYS A 172 -1.09 -22.68 25.02
CA LYS A 172 -1.10 -24.07 25.50
C LYS A 172 0.11 -24.37 26.38
N TYR A 173 1.30 -23.90 25.99
CA TYR A 173 2.51 -24.06 26.79
C TYR A 173 2.39 -23.34 28.14
N HIS A 174 1.96 -22.06 28.13
CA HIS A 174 1.80 -21.27 29.35
C HIS A 174 0.79 -21.87 30.34
N LEU A 175 -0.30 -22.46 29.83
CA LEU A 175 -1.34 -23.10 30.63
C LEU A 175 -1.02 -24.57 31.00
N GLY A 176 0.15 -25.09 30.64
CA GLY A 176 0.54 -26.48 30.92
C GLY A 176 -0.19 -27.55 30.10
N LEU A 177 -0.91 -27.14 29.04
CA LEU A 177 -1.60 -28.03 28.10
C LEU A 177 -0.66 -28.60 27.02
N SER A 178 0.54 -28.03 26.89
CA SER A 178 1.63 -28.51 26.01
C SER A 178 2.95 -28.47 26.77
N GLN A 179 3.81 -29.46 26.52
CA GLN A 179 5.20 -29.49 27.02
C GLN A 179 6.19 -28.77 26.08
N LYS A 180 5.75 -28.41 24.88
CA LYS A 180 6.58 -27.70 23.90
C LYS A 180 6.20 -26.22 23.83
N PRO A 181 7.18 -25.30 23.87
CA PRO A 181 6.93 -23.87 23.65
C PRO A 181 6.53 -23.62 22.20
N ALA A 182 5.96 -22.44 21.93
CA ALA A 182 5.70 -21.99 20.57
C ALA A 182 7.01 -21.92 19.77
N GLN A 183 6.94 -22.28 18.50
CA GLN A 183 8.03 -22.08 17.56
C GLN A 183 8.22 -20.59 17.31
N GLU A 184 9.45 -20.09 17.33
CA GLU A 184 9.75 -18.71 16.93
C GLU A 184 9.69 -18.54 15.40
N TRP A 185 9.66 -17.28 14.95
CA TRP A 185 9.73 -16.88 13.55
C TRP A 185 11.18 -16.53 13.21
#